data_AF-A0A7C6KY75-F1
#
_entry.id   AF-A0A7C6KY75-F1
#
_cell.length_a   1.000
_cell.length_b   1.000
_cell.length_c   1.000
_cell.angle_alpha   90.00
_cell.angle_beta   90.00
_cell.angle_gamma   90.00
#
_symmetry.space_group_name_H-M   'P 1'
#
loop_
_entity.id
_entity.type
_entity.pdbx_description
1 polymer ?
#
loop_
_entity_poly.entity_id
_entity_poly.type
_entity_poly.pdbx_seq_one_letter_code
_entity_poly.pdbx_strand_id
1 'polypeptide(L)'
;MEIRKITVNINGNEYILKTDYPEDYILRLTEHLNDVISGISGSYNRLSNQMVLVLSALNIADELFISREENSALKKEIVSLKSRLSADDERIEELTEEVEKLKEELKAAREELEEYINTFDDVG
;
A
#
# COMPACT_ATOMS: atom_id res chain seq x y z
N MET A 1 -28.53 4.31 7.67
CA MET A 1 -27.85 3.95 8.93
C MET A 1 -28.60 4.60 10.07
N GLU A 2 -28.70 3.93 11.22
CA GLU A 2 -29.47 4.40 12.38
C GLU A 2 -28.57 5.22 13.30
N ILE A 3 -28.99 6.47 13.59
CA ILE A 3 -28.27 7.35 14.51
C ILE A 3 -28.58 6.92 15.94
N ARG A 4 -27.54 6.59 16.71
CA ARG A 4 -27.62 6.16 18.10
C ARG A 4 -26.91 7.16 19.02
N LYS A 5 -27.24 7.10 20.31
CA LYS A 5 -26.55 7.85 21.36
C LYS A 5 -25.61 6.89 22.08
N ILE A 6 -24.34 7.27 22.19
CA ILE A 6 -23.32 6.52 22.92
C ILE A 6 -22.74 7.44 23.98
N THR A 7 -22.60 6.93 25.19
CA THR A 7 -21.96 7.65 26.30
C THR A 7 -20.50 7.24 26.36
N VAL A 8 -19.59 8.22 26.41
CA VAL A 8 -18.14 8.01 26.44
C VAL A 8 -17.50 8.87 27.53
N ASN A 9 -16.37 8.42 28.08
CA ASN A 9 -15.56 9.20 29.00
C ASN A 9 -14.33 9.74 28.28
N ILE A 10 -14.16 11.07 28.23
CA ILE A 10 -12.99 11.73 27.65
C ILE A 10 -12.35 12.59 28.74
N ASN A 11 -11.10 12.28 29.07
CA ASN A 11 -10.31 12.99 30.06
C ASN A 11 -11.05 13.17 31.39
N GLY A 12 -11.68 12.09 31.87
CA GLY A 12 -12.45 12.06 33.12
C GLY A 12 -13.85 12.66 33.03
N ASN A 13 -14.26 13.25 31.90
CA ASN A 13 -15.58 13.86 31.72
C ASN A 13 -16.47 12.97 30.85
N GLU A 14 -17.75 12.87 31.21
CA GLU A 14 -18.73 12.09 30.45
C GLU A 14 -19.36 12.93 29.33
N TYR A 15 -19.42 12.37 28.11
CA TYR A 15 -20.00 12.98 26.93
C TYR A 15 -20.99 12.02 26.26
N ILE A 16 -22.08 12.57 25.72
CA ILE A 16 -23.06 11.82 24.92
C ILE A 16 -22.86 12.18 23.45
N LEU A 17 -22.39 11.21 22.66
CA LEU A 17 -22.18 11.34 21.22
C LEU A 17 -23.40 10.82 20.47
N LYS A 18 -23.85 11.57 19.47
CA LYS A 18 -24.83 11.10 18.47
C LYS A 18 -24.08 10.67 17.22
N THR A 19 -24.21 9.42 16.84
CA THR A 19 -23.45 8.86 15.72
C THR A 19 -24.15 7.65 15.11
N ASP A 20 -23.94 7.45 13.82
CA ASP A 20 -24.34 6.27 13.07
C ASP A 20 -23.22 5.22 12.96
N TYR A 21 -22.02 5.53 13.46
CA TYR A 21 -20.92 4.57 13.54
C TYR A 21 -21.19 3.44 14.55
N PRO A 22 -20.57 2.27 14.38
CA PRO A 22 -20.56 1.20 15.37
C PRO A 22 -20.02 1.66 16.73
N GLU A 23 -20.59 1.12 17.81
CA GLU A 23 -20.20 1.50 19.17
C GLU A 23 -18.74 1.13 19.50
N ASP A 24 -18.30 -0.05 19.07
CA ASP A 24 -16.92 -0.50 19.22
C ASP A 24 -15.92 0.47 18.55
N TYR A 25 -16.27 1.02 17.40
CA TYR A 25 -15.45 2.00 16.69
C TYR A 25 -15.35 3.32 17.49
N ILE A 26 -16.46 3.80 18.04
CA ILE A 26 -16.49 5.04 18.84
C ILE A 26 -15.70 4.86 20.14
N LEU A 27 -15.81 3.69 20.78
CA LEU A 27 -15.04 3.36 21.98
C LEU A 27 -13.54 3.35 21.68
N ARG A 28 -13.09 2.72 20.60
CA ARG A 28 -11.68 2.76 20.17
C ARG A 28 -11.19 4.18 19.88
N LEU A 29 -12.01 5.01 19.24
CA LEU A 29 -11.66 6.41 18.96
C LEU A 29 -11.49 7.22 20.26
N THR A 30 -12.37 6.98 21.23
CA THR A 30 -12.33 7.62 22.55
C THR A 30 -11.10 7.16 23.34
N GLU A 31 -10.78 5.87 23.30
CA GLU A 31 -9.58 5.30 23.91
C GLU A 31 -8.32 5.93 23.34
N HIS A 32 -8.17 6.00 22.01
CA HIS A 32 -7.04 6.68 21.36
C HIS A 32 -6.90 8.14 21.80
N LEU A 33 -8.00 8.90 21.82
CA LEU A 33 -7.99 10.28 22.27
C LEU A 33 -7.52 10.40 23.73
N ASN A 34 -8.00 9.53 24.62
CA ASN A 34 -7.57 9.51 26.02
C ASN A 34 -6.10 9.15 26.18
N ASP A 35 -5.58 8.22 25.37
CA ASP A 35 -4.17 7.84 25.38
C ASP A 35 -3.29 9.04 25.00
N VAL A 36 -3.64 9.76 23.94
CA VAL A 36 -2.94 10.99 23.52
C VAL A 36 -2.98 12.06 24.63
N ILE A 37 -4.14 12.28 25.25
CA ILE A 37 -4.29 13.22 26.37
C ILE A 37 -3.43 12.82 27.58
N SER A 38 -3.41 11.52 27.91
CA SER A 38 -2.64 11.00 29.04
C SER A 38 -1.13 11.15 28.83
N GLY A 39 -0.63 10.93 27.60
CA GLY A 39 0.78 11.11 27.25
C GLY A 39 1.27 12.55 27.39
N ILE A 40 0.41 13.53 27.06
CA ILE A 40 0.73 14.96 27.19
C ILE A 40 0.67 15.39 28.66
N SER A 41 -0.38 15.01 29.39
CA SER A 41 -0.55 15.40 30.79
C SER A 41 0.55 14.84 31.70
N GLY A 42 1.02 13.61 31.47
CA GLY A 42 2.14 13.01 32.20
C GLY A 42 3.48 13.72 31.98
N SER A 43 3.65 14.39 30.84
CA SER A 43 4.88 15.10 30.48
C SER A 43 4.92 16.55 30.99
N TYR A 44 3.76 17.15 31.29
CA TYR A 44 3.64 18.57 31.60
C TYR A 44 2.65 18.86 32.75
N ASN A 45 3.10 18.65 33.99
CA ASN A 45 2.32 18.87 35.22
C ASN A 45 1.81 20.31 35.49
N ARG A 46 2.03 21.28 34.58
CA ARG A 46 1.63 22.68 34.75
C ARG A 46 0.68 23.22 33.66
N LEU A 47 0.25 22.38 32.72
CA LEU A 47 -0.66 22.82 31.66
C LEU A 47 -2.10 22.87 32.15
N SER A 48 -2.85 23.86 31.68
CA SER A 48 -4.29 23.88 31.87
C SER A 48 -4.96 22.77 31.06
N ASN A 49 -6.13 22.32 31.52
CA ASN A 49 -6.87 21.27 30.85
C ASN A 49 -7.14 21.61 29.37
N GLN A 50 -7.44 22.88 29.09
CA GLN A 50 -7.66 23.37 27.74
C GLN A 50 -6.41 23.27 26.86
N MET A 51 -5.22 23.57 27.40
CA MET A 51 -3.97 23.43 26.65
C MET A 51 -3.66 21.96 26.34
N VAL A 52 -3.92 21.05 27.28
CA VAL A 52 -3.75 19.60 27.03
C VAL A 52 -4.64 19.13 25.89
N LEU A 53 -5.91 19.52 25.88
CA LEU A 53 -6.84 19.17 24.81
C LEU A 53 -6.43 19.76 23.45
N VAL A 54 -5.96 21.02 23.41
CA VAL A 54 -5.47 21.66 22.17
C VAL A 54 -4.23 20.94 21.63
N LEU A 55 -3.27 20.59 22.49
CA LEU A 55 -2.09 19.83 22.07
C LEU A 55 -2.45 18.42 21.61
N SER A 56 -3.42 17.77 22.27
CA SER A 56 -3.90 16.45 21.85
C SER A 56 -4.54 16.50 20.47
N ALA A 57 -5.36 17.52 20.20
CA ALA A 57 -5.94 17.75 18.89
C ALA A 57 -4.87 18.02 17.83
N LEU A 58 -3.81 18.77 18.17
CA LEU A 58 -2.69 19.05 17.27
C LEU A 58 -1.90 17.78 16.94
N ASN A 59 -1.62 16.92 17.93
CA ASN A 59 -0.93 15.65 17.72
C ASN A 59 -1.74 14.72 16.80
N ILE A 60 -3.05 14.57 17.04
CA ILE A 60 -3.92 13.75 16.19
C ILE A 60 -4.01 14.33 14.77
N ALA A 61 -4.02 15.65 14.63
CA ALA A 61 -3.97 16.29 13.32
C ALA A 61 -2.65 15.96 12.61
N ASP A 62 -1.52 16.03 13.31
CA ASP A 62 -0.20 15.69 12.76
C ASP A 62 -0.13 14.22 12.31
N GLU A 63 -0.61 13.28 13.14
CA GLU A 63 -0.74 11.85 12.78
C GLU A 63 -1.53 11.65 11.48
N LEU A 64 -2.63 12.41 11.30
CA LEU A 64 -3.42 12.40 10.06
C LEU A 64 -2.65 12.96 8.86
N PHE A 65 -1.89 14.05 9.04
CA PHE A 65 -1.08 14.64 7.97
C PHE A 65 0.02 13.68 7.52
N ILE A 66 0.76 13.09 8.46
CA ILE A 66 1.79 12.09 8.20
C ILE A 66 1.19 10.89 7.47
N SER A 67 0.10 10.32 8.00
CA SER A 67 -0.58 9.17 7.38
C SER A 67 -1.05 9.46 5.94
N ARG A 68 -1.48 10.71 5.66
CA ARG A 68 -1.88 11.13 4.30
C ARG A 68 -0.69 11.26 3.36
N GLU A 69 0.43 11.77 3.84
CA GLU A 69 1.66 11.87 3.06
C GLU A 69 2.19 10.47 2.71
N GLU A 70 2.27 9.57 3.68
CA GLU A 70 2.64 8.17 3.48
C GLU A 70 1.68 7.48 2.50
N ASN A 71 0.37 7.67 2.64
CA ASN A 71 -0.61 7.12 1.71
C ASN A 71 -0.43 7.65 0.28
N SER A 72 -0.07 8.93 0.13
CA SER A 72 0.23 9.53 -1.17
C SER A 72 1.49 8.94 -1.78
N ALA A 73 2.55 8.75 -0.98
CA ALA A 73 3.79 8.13 -1.41
C ALA A 73 3.56 6.68 -1.87
N LEU A 74 2.86 5.88 -1.07
CA LEU A 74 2.51 4.49 -1.42
C LEU A 74 1.67 4.41 -2.71
N LYS A 75 0.72 5.34 -2.91
CA LYS A 75 -0.05 5.39 -4.16
C LYS A 75 0.83 5.67 -5.37
N LYS A 76 1.80 6.59 -5.26
CA LYS A 76 2.75 6.87 -6.34
C LYS A 76 3.64 5.65 -6.64
N GLU A 77 4.11 4.98 -5.59
CA GLU A 77 4.90 3.75 -5.72
C GLU A 77 4.12 2.64 -6.42
N ILE A 78 2.87 2.41 -6.02
CA ILE A 78 1.98 1.44 -6.69
C ILE A 78 1.82 1.75 -8.18
N VAL A 79 1.63 3.02 -8.54
CA VAL A 79 1.52 3.43 -9.96
C VAL A 79 2.84 3.16 -10.70
N SER A 80 3.98 3.49 -10.11
CA SER A 80 5.29 3.23 -10.69
C SER A 80 5.55 1.74 -10.88
N LEU A 81 5.25 0.90 -9.88
CA LEU A 81 5.40 -0.55 -9.95
C LEU A 81 4.50 -1.16 -11.02
N LYS A 82 3.24 -0.69 -11.13
CA LYS A 82 2.34 -1.13 -12.21
C LYS A 82 2.86 -0.77 -13.59
N SER A 83 3.42 0.43 -13.76
CA SER A 83 4.02 0.84 -15.03
C SER A 83 5.23 -0.01 -15.39
N ARG A 84 6.08 -0.35 -14.41
CA ARG A 84 7.23 -1.24 -14.62
C ARG A 84 6.78 -2.65 -14.97
N LEU A 85 5.79 -3.18 -14.27
CA LEU A 85 5.23 -4.50 -14.54
C LEU A 85 4.70 -4.60 -15.99
N SER A 86 3.97 -3.58 -16.44
CA SER A 86 3.48 -3.51 -17.83
C SER A 86 4.63 -3.51 -18.85
N ALA A 87 5.72 -2.77 -18.58
CA ALA A 87 6.88 -2.74 -19.47
C ALA A 87 7.65 -4.07 -19.46
N ASP A 88 7.74 -4.72 -18.31
CA ASP A 88 8.36 -6.04 -18.17
C ASP A 88 7.51 -7.10 -18.91
N ASP A 89 6.17 -7.03 -18.85
CA ASP A 89 5.27 -7.91 -19.59
C ASP A 89 5.44 -7.76 -21.11
N GLU A 90 5.49 -6.51 -21.62
CA GLU A 90 5.79 -6.23 -23.04
C GLU A 90 7.16 -6.81 -23.44
N ARG A 91 8.18 -6.65 -22.59
CA ARG A 91 9.52 -7.18 -22.85
C ARG A 91 9.56 -8.71 -22.88
N ILE A 92 8.76 -9.36 -22.04
CA ILE A 92 8.63 -10.83 -22.02
C ILE A 92 7.99 -11.31 -23.32
N GLU A 93 6.97 -10.61 -23.82
CA GLU A 93 6.32 -10.94 -25.10
C GLU A 93 7.33 -10.85 -26.26
N GLU A 94 8.05 -9.73 -26.37
CA GLU A 94 9.10 -9.53 -27.39
C GLU A 94 10.17 -10.63 -27.36
N LEU A 95 10.70 -10.94 -26.17
CA LEU A 95 11.73 -11.97 -26.02
C LEU A 95 11.19 -13.37 -26.32
N THR A 96 9.92 -13.62 -26.05
CA THR A 96 9.28 -14.91 -26.36
C THR A 96 9.17 -15.08 -27.88
N GLU A 97 8.75 -14.04 -28.61
CA GLU A 97 8.72 -14.06 -30.07
C GLU A 97 10.11 -14.25 -30.69
N GLU A 98 11.13 -13.54 -30.16
CA GLU A 98 12.50 -13.66 -30.62
C GLU A 98 13.06 -15.09 -30.40
N VAL A 99 12.77 -15.69 -29.25
CA VAL A 99 13.16 -17.08 -28.95
C VAL A 99 12.51 -18.07 -29.90
N GLU A 100 11.22 -17.91 -30.23
CA GLU A 100 10.55 -18.80 -31.18
C GLU A 100 11.13 -18.66 -32.59
N LYS A 101 11.39 -17.43 -33.05
CA LYS A 101 12.04 -17.19 -34.34
C LYS A 101 13.43 -17.83 -34.43
N LEU A 102 14.25 -17.65 -33.40
CA LEU A 102 15.60 -18.25 -33.35
C LEU A 102 15.54 -19.79 -33.31
N LYS A 103 14.52 -20.38 -32.69
CA LYS A 103 14.32 -21.85 -32.73
C LYS A 103 13.98 -22.33 -34.14
N GLU A 104 13.14 -21.61 -34.87
CA GLU A 104 12.82 -21.94 -36.27
C GLU A 104 14.05 -21.83 -37.18
N GLU A 105 14.81 -20.74 -37.06
CA GLU A 105 16.06 -20.54 -37.81
C GLU A 105 17.09 -21.64 -37.49
N LEU A 106 17.26 -21.99 -36.21
CA LEU A 106 18.14 -23.07 -35.78
C LEU A 106 17.70 -24.43 -36.33
N LYS A 107 16.39 -24.68 -36.38
CA LYS A 107 15.83 -25.91 -36.95
C LYS A 107 16.13 -26.00 -38.45
N ALA A 108 15.84 -24.94 -39.21
CA ALA A 108 16.10 -24.89 -40.64
C ALA A 108 17.60 -25.09 -40.95
N ALA A 109 18.49 -24.40 -40.22
CA ALA A 109 19.93 -24.56 -40.38
C ALA A 109 20.43 -25.98 -40.07
N ARG A 110 19.77 -26.70 -39.14
CA ARG A 110 20.07 -28.11 -38.85
C ARG A 110 19.62 -29.03 -39.98
N GLU A 111 18.43 -28.82 -40.52
CA GLU A 111 17.90 -29.60 -41.65
C GLU A 111 18.77 -29.43 -42.90
N GLU A 112 19.19 -28.20 -43.23
CA GLU A 112 20.13 -27.93 -44.33
C GLU A 112 21.48 -28.63 -44.15
N LEU A 113 22.01 -28.64 -42.91
CA LEU A 113 23.26 -29.33 -42.61
C LEU A 113 23.14 -30.85 -42.76
N GLU A 114 22.01 -31.43 -42.33
CA GLU A 114 21.73 -32.86 -42.51
C GLU A 114 21.63 -33.22 -44.00
N GLU A 115 20.96 -32.41 -44.82
CA GLU A 115 20.92 -32.61 -46.28
C GLU A 115 22.31 -32.55 -46.92
N TYR A 116 23.16 -31.61 -46.48
CA TYR A 116 24.53 -31.49 -46.97
C TYR A 116 25.38 -32.71 -46.58
N ILE A 117 25.25 -33.24 -45.36
CA ILE A 117 25.98 -34.43 -44.92
C ILE A 117 25.55 -35.65 -45.75
N ASN A 118 24.25 -35.86 -45.92
CA ASN A 118 23.71 -37.01 -46.66
C ASN A 118 24.15 -37.00 -48.13
N THR A 119 24.29 -35.83 -48.75
CA THR A 119 24.79 -35.71 -50.14
C THR A 119 26.28 -35.98 -50.28
N PHE A 120 27.08 -35.91 -49.22
CA PHE A 120 28.49 -36.32 -49.23
C PHE A 120 28.67 -37.83 -49.04
N ASP A 121 27.83 -38.46 -48.21
CA ASP A 121 27.90 -39.90 -47.93
C ASP A 121 27.43 -40.77 -49.12
N ASP A 122 26.62 -40.24 -50.04
CA ASP A 122 26.12 -40.95 -51.24
C ASP A 122 27.12 -40.96 -52.42
N VAL A 123 28.29 -40.31 -52.28
CA VAL A 123 29.31 -40.14 -53.33
C VAL A 123 30.62 -40.90 -53.01
N GLY A 124 30.68 -41.62 -51.89
CA GLY A 124 31.82 -42.47 -51.47
C GLY A 124 31.57 -43.95 -51.65
#